data_AF-R7UYI3-F1
#
_entry.id   AF-R7UYI3-F1
#
_cell.length_a   1.000
_cell.length_b   1.000
_cell.length_c   1.000
_cell.angle_alpha   90.00
_cell.angle_beta   90.00
_cell.angle_gamma   90.00
#
_symmetry.space_group_name_H-M   'P 1'
#
loop_
_entity.id
_entity.type
_entity.pdbx_description
1 polymer ?
#
loop_
_entity_poly.entity_id
_entity_poly.type
_entity_poly.pdbx_seq_one_letter_code
_entity_poly.pdbx_strand_id
1 'polypeptide(L)'
;DVGLHRDATVKYLADLNEKFDFFPETFFLSVTILDQFISIVKAKPRHIKLIGVTALYLAAKIKEEDEVIPGTLEFVRVSACGCSQAEVLRMERCMLDKLSWDLSFATPLDFLHVFHALLFINVPHLLDNCGHMTPARQLTLVTAKMERCVVNRLSLQHAPSTLALALLSLELELFSPNWLSITYTLQKMVQVRSLAVMISRGV
;
A
#
# COMPACT_ATOMS: atom_id res chain seq x y z
N ASP A 1 5.42 20.39 9.09
CA ASP A 1 4.44 19.33 9.34
C ASP A 1 5.01 17.98 8.88
N VAL A 2 4.97 16.96 9.75
CA VAL A 2 5.42 15.59 9.47
C VAL A 2 4.57 14.95 8.35
N GLY A 3 3.27 15.29 8.28
CA GLY A 3 2.35 14.74 7.27
C GLY A 3 2.78 15.09 5.85
N LEU A 4 3.04 16.37 5.56
CA LEU A 4 3.51 16.80 4.24
C LEU A 4 4.81 16.11 3.78
N HIS A 5 5.73 15.87 4.71
CA HIS A 5 7.00 15.20 4.40
C HIS A 5 6.81 13.71 4.16
N ARG A 6 5.84 13.09 4.86
CA ARG A 6 5.45 11.70 4.60
C ARG A 6 4.86 11.55 3.20
N ASP A 7 3.92 12.41 2.80
CA ASP A 7 3.29 12.31 1.48
C ASP A 7 4.29 12.53 0.34
N ALA A 8 5.20 13.51 0.50
CA ALA A 8 6.31 13.71 -0.44
C ALA A 8 7.25 12.49 -0.49
N THR A 9 7.51 11.87 0.65
CA THR A 9 8.34 10.65 0.72
C THR A 9 7.64 9.48 0.03
N VAL A 10 6.34 9.25 0.26
CA VAL A 10 5.61 8.13 -0.36
C VAL A 10 5.53 8.28 -1.88
N LYS A 11 5.33 9.49 -2.41
CA LYS A 11 5.45 9.74 -3.86
C LYS A 11 6.82 9.33 -4.39
N TYR A 12 7.87 9.77 -3.71
CA TYR A 12 9.24 9.42 -4.07
C TYR A 12 9.51 7.91 -3.94
N LEU A 13 8.89 7.20 -2.99
CA LEU A 13 8.99 5.75 -2.89
C LEU A 13 8.28 5.03 -4.03
N ALA A 14 7.17 5.56 -4.54
CA ALA A 14 6.50 5.00 -5.71
C ALA A 14 7.41 5.08 -6.94
N ASP A 15 7.99 6.27 -7.21
CA ASP A 15 8.95 6.46 -8.31
C ASP A 15 10.18 5.54 -8.15
N LEU A 16 10.65 5.36 -6.92
CA LEU A 16 11.81 4.51 -6.64
C LEU A 16 11.50 3.03 -6.77
N ASN A 17 10.30 2.59 -6.37
CA ASN A 17 9.82 1.22 -6.54
C ASN A 17 9.74 0.85 -8.03
N GLU A 18 9.17 1.74 -8.85
CA GLU A 18 9.14 1.58 -10.31
C GLU A 18 10.55 1.52 -10.90
N LYS A 19 11.47 2.37 -10.43
CA LYS A 19 12.86 2.37 -10.89
C LYS A 19 13.61 1.07 -10.61
N PHE A 20 13.25 0.37 -9.53
CA PHE A 20 13.81 -0.94 -9.20
C PHE A 20 13.04 -2.11 -9.83
N ASP A 21 11.91 -1.84 -10.50
CA ASP A 21 11.00 -2.87 -11.03
C ASP A 21 10.50 -3.85 -9.94
N PHE A 22 10.29 -3.33 -8.73
CA PHE A 22 9.74 -4.10 -7.61
C PHE A 22 8.23 -4.26 -7.71
N PHE A 23 7.71 -5.34 -7.13
CA PHE A 23 6.28 -5.62 -7.09
C PHE A 23 5.50 -4.53 -6.32
N PRO A 24 4.21 -4.30 -6.66
CA PRO A 24 3.34 -3.40 -5.90
C PRO A 24 3.30 -3.74 -4.40
N GLU A 25 3.32 -5.03 -4.06
CA GLU A 25 3.36 -5.54 -2.68
C GLU A 25 4.52 -4.94 -1.87
N THR A 26 5.68 -4.77 -2.51
CA THR A 26 6.88 -4.15 -1.91
C THR A 26 6.62 -2.68 -1.59
N PHE A 27 6.02 -1.94 -2.53
CA PHE A 27 5.62 -0.56 -2.30
C PHE A 27 4.62 -0.43 -1.14
N PHE A 28 3.52 -1.19 -1.17
CA PHE A 28 2.49 -1.11 -0.13
C PHE A 28 3.01 -1.50 1.26
N LEU A 29 3.87 -2.52 1.34
CA LEU A 29 4.52 -2.90 2.60
C LEU A 29 5.47 -1.79 3.07
N SER A 30 6.25 -1.18 2.17
CA SER A 30 7.16 -0.08 2.53
C SER A 30 6.44 1.12 3.14
N VAL A 31 5.28 1.48 2.57
CA VAL A 31 4.43 2.56 3.08
C VAL A 31 3.88 2.21 4.46
N THR A 32 3.45 0.96 4.63
CA THR A 32 2.92 0.48 5.92
C THR A 32 4.01 0.49 7.00
N ILE A 33 5.22 0.01 6.68
CA ILE A 33 6.38 0.05 7.60
C ILE A 33 6.73 1.50 7.97
N LEU A 34 6.79 2.40 6.98
CA LEU A 34 7.04 3.83 7.20
C LEU A 34 6.03 4.41 8.18
N ASP A 35 4.74 4.21 7.94
CA ASP A 35 3.66 4.77 8.75
C ASP A 35 3.64 4.19 10.17
N GLN A 36 3.83 2.88 10.32
CA GLN A 36 3.96 2.23 11.63
C GLN A 36 5.15 2.82 12.41
N PHE A 37 6.32 2.92 11.78
CA PHE A 37 7.51 3.44 12.43
C PHE A 37 7.34 4.91 12.88
N ILE A 38 6.87 5.81 12.01
CA ILE A 38 6.68 7.22 12.40
C ILE A 38 5.53 7.44 13.38
N SER A 39 4.63 6.46 13.57
CA SER A 39 3.60 6.50 14.61
C SER A 39 4.17 6.24 16.01
N ILE A 40 5.22 5.42 16.12
CA ILE A 40 5.85 5.06 17.39
C ILE A 40 7.07 5.94 17.74
N VAL A 41 7.71 6.56 16.74
CA VAL A 41 8.82 7.49 16.97
C VAL A 41 8.47 8.94 16.64
N LYS A 42 8.96 9.87 17.47
CA LYS A 42 8.90 11.32 17.16
C LYS A 42 9.95 11.68 16.11
N ALA A 43 9.70 11.30 14.85
CA ALA A 43 10.60 11.55 13.73
C ALA A 43 10.67 13.06 13.40
N LYS A 44 11.89 13.57 13.23
CA LYS A 44 12.09 14.92 12.68
C LYS A 44 11.84 14.89 11.16
N PRO A 45 11.21 15.91 10.57
CA PRO A 45 10.89 15.94 9.13
C PRO A 45 12.07 15.61 8.21
N ARG A 46 13.27 16.12 8.53
CA ARG A 46 14.51 15.86 7.79
C ARG A 46 14.91 14.39 7.69
N HIS A 47 14.44 13.52 8.58
CA HIS A 47 14.77 12.10 8.57
C HIS A 47 13.73 11.24 7.85
N ILE A 48 12.56 11.79 7.48
CA ILE A 48 11.46 10.98 6.94
C ILE A 48 11.83 10.34 5.60
N LYS A 49 12.58 11.03 4.74
CA LYS A 49 13.08 10.43 3.50
C LYS A 49 14.01 9.23 3.76
N LEU A 50 14.94 9.34 4.72
CA LEU A 50 15.80 8.22 5.12
C LEU A 50 14.99 7.05 5.67
N ILE A 51 14.00 7.33 6.52
CA ILE A 51 13.10 6.30 7.07
C ILE A 51 12.35 5.61 5.92
N GLY A 52 11.78 6.37 4.97
CA GLY A 52 11.05 5.83 3.84
C GLY A 52 11.92 4.95 2.93
N VAL A 53 13.11 5.42 2.58
CA VAL A 53 14.07 4.64 1.76
C VAL A 53 14.45 3.34 2.47
N THR A 54 14.66 3.40 3.78
CA THR A 54 14.99 2.22 4.58
C THR A 54 13.79 1.27 4.72
N ALA A 55 12.57 1.81 4.81
CA ALA A 55 11.34 1.02 4.80
C ALA A 55 11.14 0.29 3.48
N LEU A 56 11.45 0.93 2.34
CA LEU A 56 11.42 0.28 1.03
C LEU A 56 12.47 -0.83 0.93
N TYR A 57 13.68 -0.59 1.44
CA TYR A 57 14.72 -1.62 1.45
C TYR A 57 14.34 -2.84 2.30
N LEU A 58 13.72 -2.61 3.47
CA LEU A 58 13.18 -3.68 4.32
C LEU A 58 12.04 -4.43 3.65
N ALA A 59 11.11 -3.72 3.01
CA ALA A 59 10.00 -4.34 2.29
C ALA A 59 10.50 -5.20 1.12
N ALA A 60 11.51 -4.73 0.38
CA ALA A 60 12.11 -5.48 -0.71
C ALA A 60 12.70 -6.81 -0.21
N LYS A 61 13.43 -6.79 0.92
CA LYS A 61 13.95 -8.01 1.58
C LYS A 61 12.88 -9.02 2.04
N ILE A 62 11.60 -8.61 2.10
CA ILE A 62 10.49 -9.49 2.51
C ILE A 62 9.73 -10.02 1.30
N LYS A 63 9.63 -9.22 0.23
CA LYS A 63 8.68 -9.45 -0.88
C LYS A 63 9.36 -9.81 -2.19
N GLU A 64 10.61 -9.39 -2.39
CA GLU A 64 11.38 -9.63 -3.61
C GLU A 64 12.29 -10.85 -3.46
N GLU A 65 12.72 -11.42 -4.59
CA GLU A 65 13.76 -12.44 -4.64
C GLU A 65 15.14 -11.83 -4.37
N ASP A 66 16.03 -12.60 -3.73
CA ASP A 66 17.36 -12.12 -3.32
C ASP A 66 18.20 -11.59 -4.49
N GLU A 67 18.09 -12.17 -5.69
CA GLU A 67 18.82 -11.72 -6.88
C GLU A 67 18.36 -10.36 -7.42
N VAL A 68 17.11 -9.95 -7.11
CA VAL A 68 16.52 -8.69 -7.57
C VAL A 68 16.91 -7.54 -6.61
N ILE A 69 17.18 -7.85 -5.34
CA ILE A 69 17.49 -6.85 -4.32
C ILE A 69 18.96 -6.39 -4.48
N PRO A 70 19.22 -5.10 -4.80
CA PRO A 70 20.58 -4.63 -4.90
C PRO A 70 21.26 -4.57 -3.51
N GLY A 71 22.58 -4.73 -3.50
CA GLY A 71 23.39 -4.49 -2.32
C GLY A 71 23.20 -3.07 -1.78
N THR A 72 23.36 -2.85 -0.48
CA THR A 72 22.97 -1.58 0.18
C THR A 72 23.66 -0.35 -0.41
N LEU A 73 24.93 -0.46 -0.83
CA LEU A 73 25.64 0.63 -1.49
C LEU A 73 24.97 1.03 -2.81
N GLU A 74 24.60 0.04 -3.61
CA GLU A 74 23.93 0.24 -4.89
C GLU A 74 22.52 0.77 -4.71
N PHE A 75 21.77 0.23 -3.74
CA PHE A 75 20.45 0.73 -3.38
C PHE A 75 20.48 2.23 -3.02
N VAL A 76 21.44 2.63 -2.18
CA VAL A 76 21.66 4.04 -1.82
C VAL A 76 22.01 4.88 -3.05
N ARG A 77 22.90 4.38 -3.92
CA ARG A 77 23.29 5.07 -5.15
C ARG A 77 22.10 5.31 -6.07
N VAL A 78 21.31 4.27 -6.35
CA VAL A 78 20.13 4.34 -7.23
C VAL A 78 19.03 5.22 -6.66
N SER A 79 18.84 5.17 -5.34
CA SER A 79 17.83 6.00 -4.67
C SER A 79 18.10 7.51 -4.83
N ALA A 80 19.37 7.93 -4.90
CA ALA A 80 19.74 9.34 -4.80
C ALA A 80 19.06 10.03 -3.58
N CYS A 81 18.93 9.30 -2.46
CA CYS A 81 18.29 9.78 -1.24
C CYS A 81 19.03 10.96 -0.59
N GLY A 82 20.32 11.14 -0.91
CA GLY A 82 21.23 12.05 -0.19
C GLY A 82 21.73 11.48 1.14
N CYS A 83 21.52 10.17 1.36
CA CYS A 83 21.88 9.44 2.55
C CYS A 83 23.06 8.49 2.27
N SER A 84 23.86 8.19 3.29
CA SER A 84 24.98 7.25 3.21
C SER A 84 24.53 5.82 3.50
N GLN A 85 25.30 4.84 3.03
CA GLN A 85 25.10 3.42 3.38
C GLN A 85 25.06 3.21 4.90
N ALA A 86 25.93 3.89 5.64
CA ALA A 86 25.96 3.82 7.10
C ALA A 86 24.71 4.41 7.77
N GLU A 87 24.06 5.42 7.16
CA GLU A 87 22.78 5.92 7.65
C GLU A 87 21.65 4.93 7.43
N VAL A 88 21.57 4.31 6.24
CA VAL A 88 20.55 3.29 5.94
C VAL A 88 20.70 2.10 6.87
N LEU A 89 21.90 1.53 7.05
CA LEU A 89 22.12 0.38 7.92
C LEU A 89 21.82 0.67 9.40
N ARG A 90 22.13 1.89 9.87
CA ARG A 90 21.76 2.32 11.23
C ARG A 90 20.26 2.50 11.39
N MET A 91 19.60 3.09 10.39
CA MET A 91 18.15 3.26 10.40
C MET A 91 17.45 1.91 10.34
N GLU A 92 17.94 0.97 9.53
CA GLU A 92 17.39 -0.39 9.39
C GLU A 92 17.36 -1.10 10.74
N ARG A 93 18.49 -1.12 11.45
CA ARG A 93 18.57 -1.71 12.79
C ARG A 93 17.61 -1.03 13.77
N CYS A 94 17.57 0.30 13.76
CA CYS A 94 16.66 1.07 14.60
C CYS A 94 15.18 0.74 14.31
N MET A 95 14.82 0.61 13.04
CA MET A 95 13.47 0.26 12.60
C MET A 95 13.10 -1.15 13.06
N LEU A 96 13.96 -2.13 12.84
CA LEU A 96 13.75 -3.51 13.29
C LEU A 96 13.59 -3.58 14.81
N ASP A 97 14.46 -2.92 15.57
CA ASP A 97 14.38 -2.91 17.04
C ASP A 97 13.08 -2.25 17.55
N LYS A 98 12.66 -1.14 16.93
CA LYS A 98 11.44 -0.43 17.34
C LYS A 98 10.15 -1.14 16.91
N LEU A 99 10.20 -1.89 15.83
CA LEU A 99 9.09 -2.71 15.35
C LEU A 99 9.14 -4.13 15.93
N SER A 100 10.01 -4.39 16.92
CA SER A 100 10.17 -5.70 17.56
C SER A 100 10.42 -6.84 16.58
N TRP A 101 11.10 -6.55 15.48
CA TRP A 101 11.39 -7.47 14.38
C TRP A 101 10.14 -8.07 13.70
N ASP A 102 8.95 -7.52 13.97
CA ASP A 102 7.71 -7.92 13.31
C ASP A 102 7.35 -6.92 12.23
N LEU A 103 7.52 -7.35 10.98
CA LEU A 103 7.17 -6.60 9.78
C LEU A 103 5.95 -7.22 9.06
N SER A 104 5.21 -8.10 9.74
CA SER A 104 4.07 -8.85 9.20
C SER A 104 2.81 -7.99 9.16
N PHE A 105 2.88 -6.84 8.51
CA PHE A 105 1.77 -5.90 8.44
C PHE A 105 0.82 -6.23 7.29
N ALA A 106 -0.49 -6.26 7.59
CA ALA A 106 -1.51 -6.30 6.57
C ALA A 106 -1.61 -4.94 5.86
N THR A 107 -1.46 -4.95 4.54
CA THR A 107 -1.49 -3.76 3.69
C THR A 107 -2.89 -3.55 3.08
N PRO A 108 -3.22 -2.34 2.59
CA PRO A 108 -4.44 -2.12 1.83
C PRO A 108 -4.55 -3.03 0.59
N LEU A 109 -3.41 -3.36 -0.04
CA LEU A 109 -3.38 -4.26 -1.19
C LEU A 109 -3.77 -5.70 -0.81
N ASP A 110 -3.33 -6.20 0.34
CA ASP A 110 -3.71 -7.54 0.81
C ASP A 110 -5.23 -7.67 0.95
N PHE A 111 -5.88 -6.67 1.56
CA PHE A 111 -7.34 -6.64 1.66
C PHE A 111 -8.02 -6.50 0.29
N LEU A 112 -7.46 -5.70 -0.62
CA LEU A 112 -7.97 -5.56 -1.97
C LEU A 112 -7.95 -6.90 -2.72
N HIS A 113 -6.86 -7.66 -2.62
CA HIS A 113 -6.75 -9.01 -3.19
C HIS A 113 -7.81 -9.96 -2.63
N VAL A 114 -8.01 -9.97 -1.31
CA VAL A 114 -9.05 -10.79 -0.67
C VAL A 114 -10.44 -10.40 -1.14
N PHE A 115 -10.78 -9.11 -1.16
CA PHE A 115 -12.09 -8.66 -1.60
C PHE A 115 -12.35 -8.94 -3.08
N HIS A 116 -11.33 -8.73 -3.92
CA HIS A 116 -11.42 -9.02 -5.35
C HIS A 116 -11.61 -10.52 -5.61
N ALA A 117 -10.88 -11.39 -4.90
CA ALA A 117 -11.08 -12.83 -4.99
C ALA A 117 -12.50 -13.24 -4.56
N LEU A 118 -12.98 -12.75 -3.41
CA LEU A 118 -14.34 -13.02 -2.93
C LEU A 118 -15.40 -12.52 -3.91
N LEU A 119 -15.19 -11.35 -4.52
CA LEU A 119 -16.09 -10.79 -5.51
C LEU A 119 -16.29 -11.75 -6.68
N PHE A 120 -15.21 -12.24 -7.28
CA PHE A 120 -15.30 -13.12 -8.46
C PHE A 120 -15.69 -14.56 -8.14
N ILE A 121 -15.50 -15.02 -6.90
CA ILE A 121 -16.07 -16.30 -6.44
C ILE A 121 -17.60 -16.22 -6.37
N ASN A 122 -18.15 -15.09 -5.90
CA ASN A 122 -19.60 -14.93 -5.68
C ASN A 122 -20.34 -14.36 -6.89
N VAL A 123 -19.65 -13.58 -7.75
CA VAL A 123 -20.21 -12.90 -8.91
C VAL A 123 -19.28 -13.07 -10.13
N PRO A 124 -19.11 -14.31 -10.66
CA PRO A 124 -18.14 -14.59 -11.72
C PRO A 124 -18.43 -13.84 -13.03
N HIS A 125 -19.71 -13.60 -13.32
CA HIS A 125 -20.18 -12.95 -14.57
C HIS A 125 -20.19 -11.41 -14.49
N LEU A 126 -19.61 -10.81 -13.45
CA LEU A 126 -19.65 -9.36 -13.23
C LEU A 126 -19.16 -8.55 -14.43
N LEU A 127 -18.13 -9.06 -15.12
CA LEU A 127 -17.44 -8.36 -16.20
C LEU A 127 -17.87 -8.81 -17.61
N ASP A 128 -18.79 -9.76 -17.74
CA ASP A 128 -19.15 -10.36 -19.04
C ASP A 128 -19.68 -9.32 -20.05
N ASN A 129 -20.32 -8.26 -19.55
CA ASN A 129 -20.87 -7.17 -20.35
C ASN A 129 -19.90 -5.96 -20.45
N CYS A 130 -18.70 -6.06 -19.89
CA CYS A 130 -17.73 -4.97 -19.75
C CYS A 130 -16.58 -5.05 -20.78
N GLY A 131 -16.92 -5.31 -22.05
CA GLY A 131 -15.94 -5.36 -23.14
C GLY A 131 -14.81 -6.38 -22.90
N HIS A 132 -13.56 -6.02 -23.21
CA HIS A 132 -12.38 -6.86 -22.97
C HIS A 132 -11.83 -6.77 -21.53
N MET A 133 -12.67 -6.43 -20.55
CA MET A 133 -12.26 -6.38 -19.15
C MET A 133 -12.16 -7.80 -18.60
N THR A 134 -11.00 -8.16 -18.06
CA THR A 134 -10.79 -9.43 -17.35
C THR A 134 -10.61 -9.14 -15.86
N PRO A 135 -10.85 -10.12 -14.97
CA PRO A 135 -10.58 -9.94 -13.53
C PRO A 135 -9.14 -9.51 -13.26
N ALA A 136 -8.17 -10.01 -14.03
CA ALA A 136 -6.77 -9.61 -13.91
C ALA A 136 -6.55 -8.14 -14.32
N ARG A 137 -7.20 -7.66 -15.39
CA ARG A 137 -7.11 -6.26 -15.82
C ARG A 137 -7.79 -5.31 -14.84
N GLN A 138 -8.96 -5.69 -14.31
CA GLN A 138 -9.60 -4.94 -13.24
C GLN A 138 -8.68 -4.89 -12.02
N LEU A 139 -8.12 -6.05 -11.66
CA LEU A 139 -6.93 -6.29 -10.85
C LEU A 139 -5.97 -5.10 -10.80
N THR A 140 -5.21 -5.00 -11.90
CA THR A 140 -4.20 -3.99 -12.13
C THR A 140 -4.73 -2.57 -12.00
N LEU A 141 -5.93 -2.29 -12.52
CA LEU A 141 -6.52 -0.95 -12.49
C LEU A 141 -6.87 -0.50 -11.07
N VAL A 142 -7.46 -1.39 -10.25
CA VAL A 142 -7.78 -1.05 -8.86
C VAL A 142 -6.52 -0.96 -7.99
N THR A 143 -5.48 -1.76 -8.26
CA THR A 143 -4.17 -1.63 -7.62
C THR A 143 -3.55 -0.26 -7.90
N ALA A 144 -3.51 0.16 -9.18
CA ALA A 144 -2.98 1.48 -9.55
C ALA A 144 -3.79 2.65 -8.95
N LYS A 145 -5.11 2.50 -8.78
CA LYS A 145 -5.94 3.49 -8.06
C LYS A 145 -5.59 3.50 -6.56
N MET A 146 -5.38 2.33 -5.96
CA MET A 146 -5.01 2.20 -4.54
C MET A 146 -3.65 2.86 -4.24
N GLU A 147 -2.67 2.75 -5.15
CA GLU A 147 -1.36 3.41 -5.01
C GLU A 147 -1.52 4.93 -4.84
N ARG A 148 -2.44 5.53 -5.59
CA ARG A 148 -2.75 6.97 -5.48
C ARG A 148 -3.42 7.30 -4.14
N CYS A 149 -4.26 6.40 -3.62
CA CYS A 149 -4.91 6.59 -2.32
C CYS A 149 -3.91 6.58 -1.16
N VAL A 150 -2.94 5.67 -1.17
CA VAL A 150 -1.96 5.54 -0.06
C VAL A 150 -0.92 6.66 -0.03
N VAL A 151 -0.76 7.39 -1.13
CA VAL A 151 0.03 8.63 -1.17
C VAL A 151 -0.59 9.73 -0.31
N ASN A 152 -1.92 9.81 -0.23
CA ASN A 152 -2.61 10.84 0.56
C ASN A 152 -2.79 10.37 2.01
N ARG A 153 -2.20 11.11 2.96
CA ARG A 153 -2.34 10.81 4.38
C ARG A 153 -3.79 10.78 4.89
N LEU A 154 -4.71 11.54 4.28
CA LEU A 154 -6.11 11.55 4.73
C LEU A 154 -6.76 10.17 4.63
N SER A 155 -6.35 9.37 3.65
CA SER A 155 -6.78 7.98 3.48
C SER A 155 -6.40 7.11 4.70
N LEU A 156 -5.26 7.38 5.34
CA LEU A 156 -4.74 6.57 6.47
C LEU A 156 -5.47 6.81 7.79
N GLN A 157 -6.45 7.71 7.84
CA GLN A 157 -7.36 7.79 8.98
C GLN A 157 -8.27 6.55 9.07
N HIS A 158 -8.34 5.78 7.99
CA HIS A 158 -9.15 4.59 7.88
C HIS A 158 -8.29 3.33 7.94
N ALA A 159 -8.88 2.24 8.46
CA ALA A 159 -8.23 0.94 8.45
C ALA A 159 -7.94 0.49 7.00
N PRO A 160 -6.84 -0.25 6.74
CA PRO A 160 -6.49 -0.73 5.40
C PRO A 160 -7.63 -1.46 4.68
N SER A 161 -8.40 -2.27 5.42
CA SER A 161 -9.59 -2.97 4.92
C SER A 161 -10.74 -2.05 4.52
N THR A 162 -10.89 -0.91 5.21
CA THR A 162 -11.92 0.08 4.88
C THR A 162 -11.58 0.79 3.58
N LEU A 163 -10.32 1.18 3.38
CA LEU A 163 -9.87 1.80 2.13
C LEU A 163 -10.04 0.85 0.94
N ALA A 164 -9.62 -0.40 1.09
CA ALA A 164 -9.73 -1.39 0.04
C ALA A 164 -11.19 -1.67 -0.36
N LEU A 165 -12.08 -1.80 0.62
CA LEU A 165 -13.50 -2.00 0.34
C LEU A 165 -14.14 -0.75 -0.25
N ALA A 166 -13.79 0.45 0.25
CA ALA A 166 -14.31 1.70 -0.29
C ALA A 166 -13.92 1.88 -1.76
N LEU A 167 -12.65 1.67 -2.11
CA LEU A 167 -12.17 1.74 -3.49
C LEU A 167 -12.87 0.70 -4.38
N LEU A 168 -12.93 -0.56 -3.95
CA LEU A 168 -13.62 -1.60 -4.71
C LEU A 168 -15.11 -1.28 -4.90
N SER A 169 -15.75 -0.72 -3.88
CA SER A 169 -17.17 -0.35 -3.93
C SER A 169 -17.45 0.83 -4.88
N LEU A 170 -16.50 1.77 -5.03
CA LEU A 170 -16.58 2.83 -6.05
C LEU A 170 -16.43 2.23 -7.45
N GLU A 171 -15.54 1.25 -7.60
CA GLU A 171 -15.34 0.58 -8.87
C GLU A 171 -16.57 -0.24 -9.29
N LEU A 172 -17.18 -0.95 -8.34
CA LEU A 172 -18.39 -1.73 -8.57
C LEU A 172 -19.57 -0.87 -9.04
N GLU A 173 -19.69 0.36 -8.54
CA GLU A 173 -20.73 1.30 -8.97
C GLU A 173 -20.66 1.63 -10.46
N LEU A 174 -19.47 1.56 -11.06
CA LEU A 174 -19.28 1.76 -12.50
C LEU A 174 -19.70 0.55 -13.33
N PHE A 175 -19.66 -0.66 -12.75
CA PHE A 175 -19.85 -1.92 -13.49
C PHE A 175 -21.19 -2.61 -13.23
N SER A 176 -21.87 -2.33 -12.12
CA SER A 176 -23.12 -3.02 -11.78
C SER A 176 -24.14 -2.12 -11.08
N PRO A 177 -25.43 -2.16 -11.47
CA PRO A 177 -26.49 -1.47 -10.73
C PRO A 177 -26.71 -2.08 -9.34
N ASN A 178 -26.26 -3.32 -9.10
CA ASN A 178 -26.39 -4.03 -7.81
C ASN A 178 -25.17 -3.83 -6.90
N TRP A 179 -24.29 -2.88 -7.21
CA TRP A 179 -23.01 -2.65 -6.50
C TRP A 179 -23.18 -2.55 -4.98
N LEU A 180 -24.28 -1.93 -4.50
CA LEU A 180 -24.52 -1.74 -3.07
C LEU A 180 -24.76 -3.08 -2.35
N SER A 181 -25.54 -3.98 -2.96
CA SER A 181 -25.81 -5.31 -2.40
C SER A 181 -24.55 -6.18 -2.37
N ILE A 182 -23.74 -6.10 -3.43
CA ILE A 182 -22.46 -6.81 -3.53
C ILE A 182 -21.49 -6.29 -2.47
N THR A 183 -21.35 -4.96 -2.36
CA THR A 183 -20.51 -4.30 -1.35
C THR A 183 -20.92 -4.70 0.06
N TYR A 184 -22.22 -4.69 0.36
CA TYR A 184 -22.74 -5.10 1.66
C TYR A 184 -22.44 -6.58 2.00
N THR A 185 -22.49 -7.46 0.99
CA THR A 185 -22.14 -8.88 1.14
C THR A 185 -20.67 -9.04 1.47
N LEU A 186 -19.78 -8.39 0.72
CA LEU A 186 -18.33 -8.39 0.98
C LEU A 186 -18.01 -7.82 2.37
N GLN A 187 -18.72 -6.76 2.77
CA GLN A 187 -18.57 -6.14 4.08
C GLN A 187 -18.91 -7.11 5.22
N LYS A 188 -20.00 -7.88 5.07
CA LYS A 188 -20.40 -8.91 6.05
C LYS A 188 -19.42 -10.07 6.13
N MET A 189 -18.90 -10.52 4.98
CA MET A 189 -17.94 -11.63 4.92
C MET A 189 -16.64 -11.32 5.67
N VAL A 190 -16.24 -10.05 5.73
CA VAL A 190 -14.94 -9.64 6.30
C VAL A 190 -15.08 -8.76 7.55
N GLN A 191 -16.30 -8.67 8.12
CA GLN A 191 -16.59 -7.94 9.36
C GLN A 191 -16.14 -6.46 9.37
N VAL A 192 -16.12 -5.79 8.22
CA VAL A 192 -15.77 -4.36 8.13
C VAL A 192 -16.94 -3.50 8.64
N ARG A 193 -16.68 -2.43 9.42
CA ARG A 193 -17.75 -1.56 9.97
C ARG A 193 -18.37 -0.66 8.88
N SER A 194 -19.70 -0.59 8.77
CA SER A 194 -20.41 0.07 7.65
C SER A 194 -20.20 1.58 7.57
N LEU A 195 -20.14 2.26 8.72
CA LEU A 195 -20.00 3.71 8.78
C LEU A 195 -18.63 4.16 8.23
N ALA A 196 -17.59 3.34 8.44
CA ALA A 196 -16.24 3.65 7.99
C ALA A 196 -16.17 3.66 6.46
N VAL A 197 -16.83 2.70 5.80
CA VAL A 197 -16.84 2.59 4.32
C VAL A 197 -17.55 3.78 3.68
N MET A 198 -18.69 4.22 4.22
CA MET A 198 -19.43 5.37 3.66
C MET A 198 -18.64 6.69 3.77
N ILE A 199 -17.90 6.88 4.86
CA ILE A 199 -17.07 8.08 5.05
C ILE A 199 -15.88 8.06 4.09
N SER A 200 -15.25 6.90 3.89
CA SER A 200 -14.06 6.76 3.03
C SER A 200 -14.34 6.86 1.52
N ARG A 201 -15.60 6.77 1.07
CA ARG A 201 -15.95 6.95 -0.36
C ARG A 201 -15.79 8.38 -0.87
N GLY A 202 -15.70 9.37 0.02
CA GLY A 202 -15.56 10.80 -0.32
C GLY A 202 -14.13 11.36 -0.20
N VAL A 203 -13.14 10.51 0.08
CA VAL A 203 -11.71 10.84 0.21
C VAL A 203 -10.96 10.40 -1.03
#